data_AF-G3HPQ8-F1
#
_entry.id   AF-G3HPQ8-F1
#
_cell.length_a   1.000
_cell.length_b   1.000
_cell.length_c   1.000
_cell.angle_alpha   90.00
_cell.angle_beta   90.00
_cell.angle_gamma   90.00
#
_symmetry.space_group_name_H-M   'P 1'
#
loop_
_entity.id
_entity.type
_entity.pdbx_description
1 polymer ?
#
loop_
_entity_poly.entity_id
_entity_poly.type
_entity_poly.pdbx_seq_one_letter_code
_entity_poly.pdbx_strand_id
1 'polypeptide(L)' 'MAKKESKEEILKAFRLFDDDETRKILFKNLKCMANNLGKSLTDKELQEMIDKTDGDGNGEVNEEDFLKIIKKTNLY' A
#
# COMPACT_ATOMS: atom_id res chain seq x y z
N MET A 1 -15.07 -19.67 -0.57
CA MET A 1 -15.56 -18.38 -1.13
C MET A 1 -14.74 -17.15 -0.70
N ALA A 2 -13.71 -17.28 0.14
CA ALA A 2 -12.97 -16.12 0.70
C ALA A 2 -12.03 -15.33 -0.24
N LYS A 3 -11.70 -15.82 -1.45
CA LYS A 3 -10.72 -15.14 -2.33
C LYS A 3 -11.21 -13.84 -2.98
N LYS A 4 -12.53 -13.67 -3.15
CA LYS A 4 -13.10 -12.48 -3.81
C LYS A 4 -13.23 -11.31 -2.84
N GLU A 5 -13.71 -11.57 -1.62
CA GLU A 5 -13.86 -10.53 -0.58
C GLU A 5 -12.52 -9.87 -0.26
N SER A 6 -11.44 -10.64 -0.09
CA SER A 6 -10.11 -10.06 0.14
C SER A 6 -9.64 -9.19 -1.03
N LYS A 7 -9.95 -9.55 -2.29
CA LYS A 7 -9.50 -8.75 -3.43
C LYS A 7 -10.26 -7.41 -3.50
N GLU A 8 -11.57 -7.43 -3.27
CA GLU A 8 -12.40 -6.22 -3.27
C GLU A 8 -12.05 -5.29 -2.10
N GLU A 9 -11.82 -5.82 -0.90
CA GLU A 9 -11.37 -5.03 0.24
C GLU A 9 -9.98 -4.44 0.03
N ILE A 10 -9.06 -5.22 -0.55
CA ILE A 10 -7.72 -4.74 -0.87
C ILE A 10 -7.78 -3.64 -1.95
N LEU A 11 -8.64 -3.78 -2.96
CA LEU A 11 -8.88 -2.75 -3.97
C LEU A 11 -9.46 -1.48 -3.37
N LYS A 12 -10.41 -1.61 -2.43
CA LYS A 12 -10.98 -0.46 -1.71
C LYS A 12 -9.91 0.23 -0.87
N ALA A 13 -9.11 -0.52 -0.13
CA ALA A 13 -7.98 0.01 0.62
C ALA A 13 -7.00 0.72 -0.33
N PHE A 14 -6.61 0.07 -1.42
CA PHE A 14 -5.71 0.63 -2.43
C PHE A 14 -6.20 1.96 -2.98
N ARG A 15 -7.50 2.08 -3.30
CA ARG A 15 -8.10 3.36 -3.71
C ARG A 15 -8.11 4.43 -2.62
N LEU A 16 -8.16 4.04 -1.35
CA LEU A 16 -8.00 4.98 -0.24
C LEU A 16 -6.54 5.47 -0.11
N PHE A 17 -5.57 4.70 -0.60
CA PHE A 17 -4.17 5.14 -0.69
C PHE A 17 -3.91 5.95 -1.96
N ASP A 18 -4.43 5.52 -3.11
CA ASP A 18 -4.23 6.14 -4.43
C ASP A 18 -5.25 7.27 -4.69
N ASP A 19 -5.07 8.40 -4.01
CA ASP A 19 -5.91 9.61 -4.16
C ASP A 19 -5.84 10.20 -5.58
N ASP A 20 -4.74 9.94 -6.28
CA ASP A 20 -4.48 10.47 -7.63
C ASP A 20 -5.05 9.60 -8.77
N GLU A 21 -5.68 8.46 -8.45
CA GLU A 21 -6.12 7.42 -9.41
C GLU A 21 -5.01 6.95 -10.38
N THR A 22 -3.75 7.00 -9.95
CA THR A 22 -2.59 6.58 -10.76
C THR A 22 -2.49 5.06 -10.92
N ARG A 23 -3.33 4.31 -10.20
CA ARG A 23 -3.28 2.86 -10.00
C ARG A 23 -1.97 2.38 -9.37
N LYS A 24 -1.30 3.27 -8.66
CA LYS A 24 -0.03 3.03 -7.99
C LYS A 24 0.02 3.82 -6.68
N ILE A 25 0.62 3.22 -5.65
CA ILE A 25 0.87 3.92 -4.40
C ILE A 25 2.30 4.45 -4.45
N LEU A 26 2.41 5.76 -4.67
CA LEU A 26 3.68 6.46 -4.56
C LEU A 26 4.01 6.76 -3.10
N PHE A 27 5.28 7.08 -2.83
CA PHE A 27 5.73 7.56 -1.52
C PHE A 27 4.85 8.69 -0.95
N LYS A 28 4.48 9.67 -1.79
CA LYS A 28 3.59 10.77 -1.40
C LYS A 28 2.21 10.30 -0.93
N ASN A 29 1.68 9.23 -1.51
CA ASN A 29 0.36 8.68 -1.23
C ASN A 29 0.37 7.97 0.13
N LEU A 30 1.40 7.16 0.36
CA LEU A 30 1.69 6.53 1.66
C LEU A 30 1.90 7.56 2.77
N LYS A 31 2.62 8.65 2.49
CA LYS A 31 2.84 9.76 3.44
C LYS A 31 1.54 10.49 3.80
N CYS A 32 0.71 10.78 2.80
CA CYS A 32 -0.60 11.39 3.01
C CYS A 32 -1.49 10.49 3.88
N MET A 33 -1.52 9.19 3.57
CA MET A 33 -2.30 8.21 4.32
C MET A 33 -1.82 8.01 5.76
N ALA A 34 -0.51 7.95 5.99
CA ALA A 34 0.05 7.85 7.34
C ALA A 34 -0.38 9.04 8.21
N ASN A 35 -0.32 10.25 7.65
CA ASN A 35 -0.83 11.46 8.31
C ASN A 35 -2.35 11.39 8.55
N ASN A 36 -3.13 10.91 7.59
CA ASN A 36 -4.60 10.75 7.74
C ASN A 36 -4.98 9.71 8.79
N LEU A 37 -4.18 8.65 8.96
CA LEU A 37 -4.35 7.64 10.01
C LEU A 37 -3.89 8.14 11.39
N GLY A 38 -3.40 9.38 11.49
CA GLY A 38 -2.84 9.94 12.72
C GLY A 38 -1.53 9.27 13.15
N LYS A 39 -0.91 8.48 12.27
CA LYS A 39 0.39 7.83 12.51
C LYS A 39 1.51 8.72 11.96
N SER A 40 2.33 9.23 12.85
CA SER A 40 3.52 10.00 12.51
C SER A 40 4.66 9.09 12.06
N LEU A 41 4.53 8.46 10.89
CA LEU A 41 5.63 7.71 10.28
C LEU A 41 6.63 8.67 9.65
N THR A 42 7.91 8.42 9.88
CA THR A 42 8.99 9.20 9.28
C THR A 42 9.15 8.85 7.81
N ASP A 43 9.70 9.80 7.04
CA ASP A 43 10.00 9.57 5.62
C ASP A 43 10.87 8.33 5.41
N LYS A 44 11.77 8.03 6.35
CA LYS A 44 12.59 6.83 6.34
C LYS A 44 11.76 5.55 6.52
N GLU A 45 10.83 5.52 7.47
CA GLU A 45 9.97 4.34 7.70
C GLU A 45 9.06 4.07 6.50
N LEU A 46 8.51 5.13 5.90
CA LEU A 46 7.71 5.02 4.69
C LEU A 46 8.55 4.51 3.52
N GLN A 47 9.78 5.00 3.37
CA GLN A 47 10.70 4.54 2.33
C GLN A 47 11.04 3.07 2.54
N GLU A 48 11.34 2.65 3.78
CA GLU A 48 11.59 1.24 4.09
C GLU A 48 10.36 0.35 3.83
N MET A 49 9.13 0.85 4.00
CA MET A 49 7.92 0.11 3.65
C MET A 49 7.78 -0.06 2.14
N ILE A 50 8.11 0.98 1.36
CA ILE A 50 8.15 0.89 -0.10
C ILE A 50 9.25 -0.07 -0.53
N ASP A 51 10.49 0.12 -0.10
CA ASP A 51 11.63 -0.71 -0.50
C ASP A 51 11.45 -2.20 -0.14
N LYS A 52 10.74 -2.51 0.95
CA LYS A 52 10.41 -3.91 1.33
C LYS A 52 9.35 -4.55 0.45
N THR A 53 8.60 -3.75 -0.29
CA THR A 53 7.40 -4.15 -1.03
C THR A 53 7.64 -4.07 -2.53
N ASP A 54 8.31 -3.01 -2.97
CA ASP A 54 8.72 -2.70 -4.31
C ASP A 54 9.68 -3.79 -4.80
N GLY A 55 9.10 -4.77 -5.51
CA GLY A 55 9.83 -5.92 -6.01
C GLY A 55 10.60 -5.60 -7.29
N ASP A 56 10.22 -4.55 -8.01
CA ASP A 56 10.84 -4.10 -9.25
C ASP A 56 11.77 -2.90 -9.06
N GLY A 57 11.84 -2.31 -7.87
CA GLY A 57 12.76 -1.23 -7.50
C GLY A 57 12.42 0.10 -8.18
N ASN A 58 11.15 0.31 -8.53
CA ASN A 58 10.71 1.50 -9.26
C ASN A 58 10.29 2.67 -8.34
N GLY A 59 10.28 2.46 -7.01
CA GLY A 59 9.87 3.41 -5.99
C GLY A 59 8.34 3.57 -5.83
N GLU A 60 7.56 2.69 -6.43
CA GLU A 60 6.09 2.73 -6.52
C GLU A 60 5.49 1.35 -6.20
N VAL A 61 4.46 1.31 -5.36
CA VAL A 61 3.78 0.05 -5.05
C VAL A 61 2.58 -0.11 -5.96
N ASN A 62 2.62 -1.09 -6.86
CA ASN A 62 1.49 -1.44 -7.70
C ASN A 62 0.45 -2.33 -6.95
N GLU A 63 -0.71 -2.59 -7.57
CA GLU A 63 -1.74 -3.46 -6.97
C GLU A 63 -1.22 -4.84 -6.59
N GLU A 64 -0.34 -5.45 -7.40
CA GLU A 64 0.18 -6.79 -7.14
C GLU A 64 1.09 -6.82 -5.92
N ASP A 65 1.92 -5.80 -5.74
CA ASP A 65 2.83 -5.67 -4.61
C ASP A 65 2.07 -5.29 -3.34
N PHE A 66 1.03 -4.46 -3.44
CA PHE A 66 0.14 -4.19 -2.32
C PHE A 66 -0.64 -5.44 -1.88
N LEU A 67 -1.11 -6.25 -2.85
CA LEU A 67 -1.72 -7.56 -2.58
C LEU A 67 -0.74 -8.51 -1.86
N LYS A 68 0.55 -8.47 -2.22
CA LYS A 68 1.60 -9.23 -1.53
C LYS A 68 1.82 -8.72 -0.11
N ILE A 69 1.85 -7.41 0.14
CA ILE A 69 1.92 -6.86 1.51
C ILE A 69 0.73 -7.36 2.31
N ILE A 70 -0.50 -7.11 1.86
CA ILE A 70 -1.68 -7.41 2.66
C ILE A 70 -1.72 -8.90 2.96
N LYS A 71 -1.36 -9.78 2.01
CA LYS A 71 -1.23 -11.22 2.28
C LYS A 71 -0.12 -11.57 3.27
N LYS A 72 0.96 -10.78 3.33
CA LYS A 72 2.11 -11.01 4.22
C LYS A 72 1.88 -10.39 5.62
N THR A 73 1.05 -9.35 5.72
CA THR A 73 0.75 -8.60 6.95
C THR A 73 -0.57 -9.05 7.59
N ASN A 74 -1.56 -9.54 6.82
CA ASN A 74 -2.71 -10.27 7.36
C ASN A 74 -2.31 -11.71 7.71
N LEU A 75 -2.01 -11.88 9.00
CA LEU A 75 -2.60 -12.90 9.87
C LEU A 75 -3.72 -13.77 9.23
N TYR A 76 -3.34 -14.89 8.62
CA TYR A 76 -4.10 -16.15 8.58
C TYR A 76 -3.11 -17.32 8.56
#